data_AF-A0A355CNM8-F1
#
_entry.id   AF-A0A355CNM8-F1
#
_cell.length_a   1.000
_cell.length_b   1.000
_cell.length_c   1.000
_cell.angle_alpha   90.00
_cell.angle_beta   90.00
_cell.angle_gamma   90.00
#
_symmetry.space_group_name_H-M   'P 1'
#
loop_
_entity.id
_entity.type
_entity.pdbx_description
1 polymer ?
#
loop_
_entity_poly.entity_id
_entity_poly.type
_entity_poly.pdbx_seq_one_letter_code
_entity_poly.pdbx_strand_id
1 'polypeptide(L)' 'LSGRELASEINIGNNVWIGGGCIICPGVTIGDRSTIGAVRVVVKDIPANVVAAGNPCRIIRHLA' A
#
# COMPACT_ATOMS: atom_id res chain seq x y z
N LEU A 1 -6.22 25.29 3.03
CA LEU A 1 -5.09 24.86 2.17
C LEU A 1 -5.56 25.08 0.74
N SER A 2 -4.99 26.02 -0.03
CA SER A 2 -5.64 26.58 -1.25
C SER A 2 -4.93 26.26 -2.57
N GLY A 3 -4.79 24.98 -2.93
CA GLY A 3 -4.26 24.54 -4.24
C GLY A 3 -4.52 23.05 -4.49
N ARG A 4 -4.67 22.62 -5.77
CA ARG A 4 -4.75 21.22 -6.28
C ARG A 4 -4.95 20.18 -5.16
N GLU A 5 -6.18 20.03 -4.66
CA GLU A 5 -6.50 19.45 -3.34
C GLU A 5 -5.91 18.04 -3.10
N LEU A 6 -4.67 18.00 -2.58
CA LEU A 6 -3.92 16.88 -1.96
C LEU A 6 -3.97 15.51 -2.68
N ALA A 7 -3.78 15.49 -4.00
CA ALA A 7 -3.53 14.27 -4.75
C ALA A 7 -2.03 14.10 -5.07
N SER A 8 -1.53 12.88 -4.90
CA SER A 8 -0.18 12.45 -5.30
C SER A 8 -0.30 11.06 -5.92
N GLU A 9 0.56 10.77 -6.88
CA GLU A 9 0.57 9.51 -7.62
C GLU A 9 0.71 8.32 -6.67
N ILE A 10 -0.01 7.23 -6.97
CA ILE A 10 0.13 5.95 -6.28
C ILE A 10 0.73 4.97 -7.29
N ASN A 11 1.87 4.38 -6.94
CA ASN A 11 2.55 3.41 -7.79
C ASN A 11 2.26 2.01 -7.30
N ILE A 12 1.72 1.15 -8.17
CA ILE A 12 1.45 -0.26 -7.88
C ILE A 12 2.30 -1.10 -8.82
N GLY A 13 3.20 -1.91 -8.24
CA GLY A 13 4.07 -2.81 -8.98
C GLY A 13 3.35 -4.03 -9.59
N ASN A 14 4.14 -4.94 -10.15
CA ASN A 14 3.67 -6.15 -10.80
C ASN A 14 3.31 -7.24 -9.79
N ASN A 15 2.26 -8.02 -10.09
CA ASN A 15 1.82 -9.15 -9.26
C ASN A 15 1.47 -8.76 -7.81
N VAL A 16 0.90 -7.57 -7.60
CA VAL A 16 0.43 -7.12 -6.29
C VAL A 16 -0.99 -7.61 -6.04
N TRP A 17 -1.24 -8.15 -4.83
CA TRP A 17 -2.59 -8.47 -4.39
C TRP A 17 -3.09 -7.46 -3.34
N ILE A 18 -4.23 -6.81 -3.61
CA ILE A 18 -4.86 -5.85 -2.70
C ILE A 18 -6.17 -6.44 -2.18
N GLY A 19 -6.22 -6.69 -0.87
CA GLY A 19 -7.43 -7.17 -0.19
C GLY A 19 -8.54 -6.12 -0.22
N GLY A 20 -9.79 -6.58 -0.27
CA GLY A 20 -10.98 -5.71 -0.33
C GLY A 20 -11.04 -4.70 0.83
N GLY A 21 -11.56 -3.51 0.54
CA GLY A 21 -11.70 -2.43 1.54
C GLY A 21 -10.38 -1.78 1.98
N CYS A 22 -9.28 -1.98 1.23
CA CYS A 22 -8.05 -1.22 1.46
C CYS A 22 -8.20 0.25 1.08
N ILE A 23 -7.56 1.11 1.87
CA ILE A 23 -7.38 2.54 1.61
C ILE A 23 -5.89 2.77 1.43
N ILE A 24 -5.48 3.29 0.27
CA ILE A 24 -4.09 3.65 -0.03
C ILE A 24 -4.01 5.17 -0.08
N CYS A 25 -3.17 5.76 0.77
CA CYS A 25 -3.01 7.20 0.83
C CYS A 25 -2.19 7.73 -0.37
N PRO A 26 -2.40 8.99 -0.77
CA PRO A 26 -1.65 9.62 -1.85
C PRO A 26 -0.13 9.53 -1.65
N GLY A 27 0.62 9.28 -2.73
CA GLY A 27 2.09 9.27 -2.73
C GLY A 27 2.74 7.93 -2.34
N VAL A 28 1.94 6.89 -2.08
CA VAL A 28 2.43 5.57 -1.68
C VAL A 28 2.87 4.75 -2.90
N THR A 29 3.98 4.05 -2.76
CA THR A 29 4.45 3.00 -3.68
C THR A 29 4.29 1.61 -3.05
N ILE A 30 3.72 0.66 -3.80
CA ILE A 30 3.64 -0.75 -3.43
C ILE A 30 4.52 -1.54 -4.41
N GLY A 31 5.58 -2.16 -3.88
CA GLY A 31 6.53 -2.94 -4.66
C GLY A 31 5.97 -4.27 -5.18
N ASP A 32 6.66 -4.83 -6.17
CA ASP A 32 6.27 -6.07 -6.86
C ASP A 32 6.06 -7.25 -5.90
N ARG A 33 5.13 -8.14 -6.28
CA ARG A 33 4.85 -9.42 -5.58
C ARG A 33 4.48 -9.25 -4.11
N SER A 34 3.92 -8.08 -3.74
CA SER A 34 3.46 -7.80 -2.38
C SER A 34 1.96 -8.02 -2.21
N THR A 35 1.55 -8.40 -1.01
CA THR A 35 0.15 -8.62 -0.62
C THR A 35 -0.26 -7.65 0.47
N ILE A 36 -1.35 -6.90 0.24
CA ILE A 36 -1.99 -6.04 1.24
C ILE A 36 -3.23 -6.74 1.78
N GLY A 37 -3.30 -6.99 3.09
CA GLY A 37 -4.48 -7.61 3.72
C GLY A 37 -5.75 -6.75 3.61
N ALA A 38 -6.93 -7.33 3.75
CA ALA A 38 -8.22 -6.62 3.64
C ALA A 38 -8.49 -5.63 4.80
N VAL A 39 -9.25 -4.56 4.54
CA VAL A 39 -9.70 -3.54 5.52
C VAL A 39 -8.56 -2.74 6.16
N ARG A 40 -7.52 -2.37 5.39
CA ARG A 40 -6.26 -1.74 5.90
C ARG A 40 -6.04 -0.34 5.35
N VAL A 41 -5.25 0.47 6.06
CA VAL A 41 -4.89 1.85 5.67
C VAL A 41 -3.38 1.95 5.42
N VAL A 42 -2.98 2.09 4.16
CA VAL A 42 -1.58 2.19 3.73
C VAL A 42 -1.17 3.65 3.67
N VAL A 43 -0.37 4.07 4.64
CA VAL A 43 0.10 5.46 4.81
C VAL A 43 1.59 5.65 4.49
N LYS A 44 2.29 4.56 4.12
CA LYS A 44 3.73 4.51 3.83
C LYS A 44 3.99 3.48 2.73
N ASP A 45 5.10 3.64 2.02
CA ASP A 45 5.54 2.70 0.99
C ASP A 45 5.67 1.27 1.53
N ILE A 46 5.33 0.32 0.66
CA ILE A 46 5.42 -1.11 0.90
C ILE A 46 6.50 -1.66 -0.04
N PRO A 47 7.57 -2.28 0.48
CA PRO A 47 8.62 -2.86 -0.37
C PRO A 47 8.09 -4.04 -1.19
N ALA A 48 8.86 -4.50 -2.16
CA ALA A 48 8.57 -5.74 -2.90
C ALA A 48 8.68 -6.97 -2.01
N ASN A 49 8.00 -8.06 -2.41
CA ASN A 49 8.03 -9.37 -1.74
C ASN A 49 7.64 -9.32 -0.25
N VAL A 50 6.53 -8.67 0.11
CA VAL A 50 6.04 -8.70 1.51
C VAL A 50 4.54 -8.94 1.60
N VAL A 51 4.12 -9.43 2.77
CA VAL A 51 2.73 -9.35 3.22
C VAL A 51 2.65 -8.20 4.23
N ALA A 52 1.77 -7.25 3.97
CA ALA A 52 1.52 -6.12 4.85
C ALA A 52 0.03 -6.05 5.24
N ALA A 53 -0.25 -5.75 6.51
CA ALA A 53 -1.60 -5.56 7.02
C ALA A 53 -1.58 -4.68 8.28
N GLY A 54 -2.76 -4.23 8.69
CA GLY A 54 -2.99 -3.39 9.88
C GLY A 54 -3.62 -2.04 9.55
N ASN A 55 -4.09 -1.35 10.58
CA ASN A 55 -4.40 0.08 10.50
C ASN A 55 -3.64 0.79 11.64
N PRO A 56 -2.54 1.51 11.35
CA PRO A 56 -1.92 1.69 10.02
C PRO A 56 -1.25 0.40 9.50
N CYS A 57 -1.14 0.26 8.17
CA CYS A 57 -0.56 -0.93 7.53
C CYS A 57 0.93 -1.09 7.90
N ARG A 58 1.33 -2.32 8.24
CA ARG A 58 2.69 -2.70 8.61
C ARG A 58 3.07 -4.02 7.95
N ILE A 59 4.35 -4.20 7.67
CA ILE A 59 4.88 -5.48 7.18
C ILE A 59 4.70 -6.52 8.28
N ILE A 60 4.03 -7.62 7.97
CA ILE A 60 3.83 -8.76 8.90
C ILE A 60 4.66 -9.97 8.49
N ARG A 61 5.14 -10.02 7.23
CA ARG A 61 5.95 -11.12 6.71
C ARG A 61 6.72 -10.69 5.46
N HIS A 62 7.95 -11.16 5.32
CA HIS A 62 8.70 -11.13 4.06
C HIS A 62 8.45 -12.42 3.26
N LEU A 63 8.26 -12.26 1.96
CA LEU A 63 8.13 -13.34 0.97
C LEU A 63 9.53 -13.61 0.38
N ALA A 64 9.87 -14.88 0.22
CA ALA A 64 11.15 -15.31 -0.34
C ALA A 64 11.19 -15.11 -1.86
#